data_AF-A0A382X364-F1
#
_entry.id   AF-A0A382X364-F1
#
_cell.length_a   1.000
_cell.length_b   1.000
_cell.length_c   1.000
_cell.angle_alpha   90.00
_cell.angle_beta   90.00
_cell.angle_gamma   90.00
#
_symmetry.space_group_name_H-M   'P 1'
#
loop_
_entity.id
_entity.type
_entity.pdbx_description
1 polymer ?
#
loop_
_entity_poly.entity_id
_entity_poly.type
_entity_poly.pdbx_seq_one_letter_code
_entity_poly.pdbx_strand_id
1 'polypeptide(L)'
;MNIGNFFKNEKFAKVIMGVLIFLLILIVAGLFAVRAEDNKTIDKPKYTSGGFPIILDEGKWSSQILYDTIGACYQGTIRWVILSNPSLINQMPSPMAQRQMVEHCFCVMDKIRKEIKYREYIKKVTDQNWTGNFFMVKAAECVAEYETLPSFFMKIPTLDNETKKENKLIIKPEEPLQDSQEESPDQPKEESEGSPQTIFQG
;
A
#
# COMPACT_ATOMS: atom_id res chain seq x y z
N MET A 1 -69.01 34.48 -12.77
CA MET A 1 -69.57 34.34 -11.41
C MET A 1 -69.47 35.71 -10.73
N ASN A 2 -70.59 36.29 -10.31
CA ASN A 2 -70.69 37.68 -9.87
C ASN A 2 -70.30 37.80 -8.38
N ILE A 3 -69.04 38.15 -8.10
CA ILE A 3 -68.44 38.09 -6.75
C ILE A 3 -69.09 39.07 -5.75
N GLY A 4 -69.74 40.14 -6.24
CA GLY A 4 -70.29 41.20 -5.39
C GLY A 4 -71.48 40.81 -4.50
N ASN A 5 -72.23 39.75 -4.85
CA ASN A 5 -73.38 39.31 -4.04
C ASN A 5 -73.05 38.27 -2.96
N PHE A 6 -71.83 37.74 -2.93
CA PHE A 6 -71.42 36.71 -1.96
C PHE A 6 -71.11 37.25 -0.55
N PHE A 7 -70.88 38.57 -0.41
CA PHE A 7 -70.46 39.21 0.84
C PHE A 7 -71.59 39.91 1.62
N LYS A 8 -72.87 39.67 1.28
CA LYS A 8 -74.00 40.33 1.96
C LYS A 8 -74.25 39.86 3.41
N ASN A 9 -73.78 38.67 3.77
CA ASN A 9 -73.94 38.12 5.11
C ASN A 9 -72.61 38.16 5.85
N GLU A 10 -72.48 39.06 6.83
CA GLU A 10 -71.24 39.30 7.59
C GLU A 10 -70.66 38.01 8.22
N LYS A 11 -71.53 37.12 8.71
CA LYS A 11 -71.12 35.83 9.28
C LYS A 11 -70.53 34.88 8.23
N PHE A 12 -71.12 34.82 7.03
CA PHE A 12 -70.62 33.99 5.93
C PHE A 12 -69.33 34.55 5.33
N ALA A 13 -69.23 35.87 5.22
CA ALA A 13 -68.01 36.56 4.76
C ALA A 13 -66.82 36.25 5.67
N LYS A 14 -67.01 36.28 7.00
CA LYS A 14 -65.95 35.94 7.98
C LYS A 14 -65.49 34.48 7.87
N VAL A 15 -66.42 33.54 7.65
CA VAL A 15 -66.08 32.12 7.47
C VAL A 15 -65.29 31.90 6.18
N ILE A 16 -65.71 32.50 5.06
CA ILE A 16 -65.02 32.35 3.77
C ILE A 16 -63.62 32.98 3.83
N MET A 17 -63.48 34.14 4.46
CA MET A 17 -62.17 34.77 4.67
C MET A 17 -61.24 33.92 5.55
N GLY A 18 -61.79 33.29 6.60
CA GLY A 18 -61.03 32.36 7.44
C GLY A 18 -60.52 31.14 6.68
N VAL A 19 -61.34 30.54 5.82
CA VAL A 19 -60.95 29.40 4.98
C VAL A 19 -59.88 29.79 3.95
N LEU A 20 -59.99 30.97 3.33
CA LEU A 20 -58.99 31.48 2.39
C LEU A 20 -57.63 31.72 3.05
N ILE A 21 -57.62 32.28 4.27
CA ILE A 21 -56.40 32.51 5.05
C ILE A 21 -55.76 31.17 5.44
N PHE A 22 -56.57 30.19 5.86
CA PHE A 22 -56.07 28.85 6.20
C PHE A 22 -55.44 28.13 4.99
N LEU A 23 -56.06 28.24 3.81
CA LEU A 23 -55.50 27.72 2.55
C LEU A 23 -54.16 28.38 2.18
N LEU A 24 -54.06 29.70 2.34
CA LEU A 24 -52.80 30.43 2.11
C LEU A 24 -51.68 29.95 3.05
N ILE A 25 -51.98 29.71 4.33
CA ILE A 25 -51.02 29.20 5.30
C ILE A 25 -50.53 27.81 4.90
N LEU A 26 -51.42 26.91 4.45
CA LEU A 26 -51.03 25.58 3.99
C LEU A 26 -50.15 25.61 2.73
N ILE A 27 -50.43 26.51 1.79
CA ILE A 27 -49.61 26.68 0.57
C ILE A 27 -48.22 27.21 0.93
N VAL A 28 -48.15 28.21 1.82
CA VAL A 28 -46.88 28.79 2.27
C VAL A 28 -46.07 27.76 3.05
N ALA A 29 -46.68 27.04 4.00
CA ALA A 29 -46.02 25.97 4.74
C ALA A 29 -45.56 24.82 3.83
N GLY A 30 -46.36 24.46 2.83
CA GLY A 30 -46.01 23.46 1.81
C GLY A 30 -44.82 23.86 0.94
N LEU A 31 -44.71 25.15 0.57
CA LEU A 31 -43.56 25.68 -0.17
C LEU A 31 -42.25 25.60 0.65
N PHE A 32 -42.32 25.74 1.97
CA PHE A 32 -41.15 25.62 2.85
C PHE A 32 -40.79 24.18 3.23
N ALA A 33 -41.76 23.24 3.20
CA ALA A 33 -41.54 21.85 3.59
C ALA A 33 -40.91 20.95 2.50
N VAL A 34 -40.82 21.41 1.24
CA VAL A 34 -40.38 20.56 0.10
C VAL A 34 -38.90 20.71 -0.25
N ARG A 35 -38.09 21.45 0.51
CA ARG A 35 -36.63 21.43 0.34
C ARG A 35 -35.97 20.32 1.16
N ALA A 36 -36.23 19.08 0.75
CA ALA A 36 -35.26 18.00 0.98
C ALA A 36 -34.11 18.21 -0.03
N GLU A 37 -33.21 19.14 0.28
CA GLU A 37 -31.91 19.19 -0.40
C GLU A 37 -31.13 17.95 0.06
N ASP A 38 -31.18 16.89 -0.74
CA ASP A 38 -30.25 15.77 -0.64
C ASP A 38 -28.83 16.31 -0.90
N ASN A 39 -28.12 16.70 0.17
CA ASN A 39 -26.70 17.07 0.16
C ASN A 39 -25.78 15.85 -0.10
N LYS A 40 -26.20 14.91 -0.94
CA LYS A 40 -25.56 13.62 -1.16
C LYS A 40 -25.32 13.33 -2.64
N THR A 41 -25.02 14.34 -3.47
CA THR A 41 -24.43 14.06 -4.79
C THR A 41 -23.64 15.24 -5.36
N ILE A 42 -22.72 15.81 -4.57
CA ILE A 42 -21.56 16.44 -5.20
C ILE A 42 -20.70 15.26 -5.67
N ASP A 43 -20.74 14.99 -6.97
CA ASP A 43 -19.99 13.93 -7.65
C ASP A 43 -18.50 14.22 -7.46
N LYS A 44 -17.92 13.75 -6.35
CA LYS A 44 -16.49 13.91 -6.08
C LYS A 44 -15.74 13.23 -7.22
N PRO A 45 -14.67 13.83 -7.76
CA PRO A 45 -13.87 13.18 -8.78
C PRO A 45 -13.46 11.78 -8.28
N LYS A 46 -13.53 10.77 -9.15
CA LYS A 46 -13.11 9.40 -8.84
C LYS A 46 -11.61 9.19 -9.05
N TYR A 47 -10.99 10.05 -9.86
CA TYR A 47 -9.60 9.99 -10.26
C TYR A 47 -8.89 11.32 -10.01
N THR A 48 -7.59 11.25 -9.75
CA THR A 48 -6.70 12.42 -9.72
C THR A 48 -6.43 12.95 -11.12
N SER A 49 -5.81 14.12 -11.23
CA SER A 49 -5.34 14.67 -12.51
C SER A 49 -4.33 13.75 -13.22
N GLY A 50 -3.68 12.83 -12.49
CA GLY A 50 -2.78 11.82 -13.03
C GLY A 50 -3.45 10.50 -13.43
N GLY A 51 -4.78 10.38 -13.34
CA GLY A 51 -5.52 9.17 -13.70
C GLY A 51 -5.56 8.08 -12.63
N PHE A 52 -5.02 8.33 -11.43
CA PHE A 52 -5.04 7.37 -10.32
C PHE A 52 -6.35 7.47 -9.52
N PRO A 53 -6.90 6.34 -9.02
CA PRO A 53 -8.06 6.38 -8.12
C PRO A 53 -7.79 7.21 -6.86
N ILE A 54 -8.71 8.13 -6.52
CA ILE A 54 -8.52 9.06 -5.38
C ILE A 54 -8.39 8.34 -4.02
N ILE A 55 -8.93 7.12 -3.89
CA ILE A 55 -8.79 6.27 -2.69
C ILE A 55 -7.32 6.03 -2.30
N LEU A 56 -6.40 6.09 -3.27
CA LEU A 56 -4.97 5.86 -3.05
C LEU A 56 -4.27 7.05 -2.38
N ASP A 57 -4.87 8.24 -2.45
CA ASP A 57 -4.33 9.52 -1.95
C ASP A 57 -5.04 10.06 -0.70
N GLU A 58 -5.95 9.28 -0.10
CA GLU A 58 -6.75 9.68 1.07
C GLU A 58 -5.96 9.84 2.39
N GLY A 59 -4.64 10.06 2.32
CA GLY A 59 -3.82 10.29 3.50
C GLY A 59 -3.62 9.05 4.39
N LYS A 60 -3.88 7.86 3.84
CA LYS A 60 -3.79 6.55 4.51
C LYS A 60 -2.70 5.72 3.84
N TRP A 61 -2.24 4.68 4.54
CA TRP A 61 -1.40 3.62 3.97
C TRP A 61 -2.21 2.82 2.94
N SER A 62 -2.25 3.31 1.70
CA SER A 62 -2.93 2.64 0.59
C SER A 62 -2.19 1.37 0.20
N SER A 63 -2.92 0.40 -0.38
CA SER A 63 -2.34 -0.85 -0.86
C SER A 63 -1.23 -0.61 -1.89
N GLN A 64 -1.37 0.41 -2.74
CA GLN A 64 -0.33 0.82 -3.68
C GLN A 64 0.98 1.17 -2.96
N ILE A 65 0.92 2.06 -1.97
CA ILE A 65 2.13 2.46 -1.24
C ILE A 65 2.75 1.30 -0.47
N LEU A 66 1.93 0.41 0.10
CA LEU A 66 2.43 -0.81 0.74
C LEU A 66 3.17 -1.69 -0.29
N TYR A 67 2.54 -1.96 -1.43
CA TYR A 67 3.11 -2.77 -2.49
C TYR A 67 4.43 -2.19 -3.01
N ASP A 68 4.45 -0.90 -3.35
CA ASP A 68 5.64 -0.21 -3.85
C ASP A 68 6.79 -0.23 -2.82
N THR A 69 6.45 -0.03 -1.54
CA THR A 69 7.43 -0.04 -0.45
C THR A 69 8.00 -1.43 -0.21
N ILE A 70 7.15 -2.46 -0.23
CA ILE A 70 7.59 -3.87 -0.11
C ILE A 70 8.46 -4.25 -1.30
N GLY A 71 8.09 -3.84 -2.51
CA GLY A 71 8.90 -4.06 -3.71
C GLY A 71 10.28 -3.43 -3.60
N ALA A 72 10.36 -2.19 -3.12
CA ALA A 72 11.64 -1.51 -2.88
C ALA A 72 12.48 -2.23 -1.81
N CYS A 73 11.87 -2.63 -0.69
CA CYS A 73 12.53 -3.43 0.33
C CYS A 73 13.05 -4.76 -0.23
N TYR A 74 12.26 -5.45 -1.05
CA TYR A 74 12.62 -6.74 -1.62
C TYR A 74 13.85 -6.62 -2.53
N GLN A 75 13.89 -5.61 -3.40
CA GLN A 75 15.05 -5.31 -4.22
C GLN A 75 16.29 -4.95 -3.38
N GLY A 76 16.08 -4.16 -2.31
CA GLY A 76 17.13 -3.86 -1.34
C GLY A 76 17.66 -5.12 -0.65
N THR A 77 16.78 -6.05 -0.30
CA THR A 77 17.11 -7.32 0.34
C THR A 77 17.90 -8.23 -0.60
N ILE A 78 17.52 -8.33 -1.88
CA ILE A 78 18.32 -9.04 -2.90
C ILE A 78 19.74 -8.48 -2.92
N ARG A 79 19.87 -7.15 -3.03
CA ARG A 79 21.18 -6.49 -3.05
C ARG A 79 21.98 -6.77 -1.77
N TRP A 80 21.33 -6.72 -0.61
CA TRP A 80 21.98 -6.98 0.66
C TRP A 80 22.47 -8.43 0.79
N VAL A 81 21.67 -9.40 0.35
CA VAL A 81 22.04 -10.81 0.31
C VAL A 81 23.22 -11.05 -0.62
N ILE A 82 23.20 -10.49 -1.83
CA ILE A 82 24.30 -10.62 -2.81
C ILE A 82 25.60 -10.01 -2.26
N LEU A 83 25.52 -8.84 -1.61
CA LEU A 83 26.70 -8.21 -1.00
C LEU A 83 27.26 -9.02 0.16
N SER A 84 26.40 -9.75 0.88
CA SER A 84 26.81 -10.61 2.00
C SER A 84 27.32 -11.98 1.52
N ASN A 85 26.84 -12.45 0.37
CA ASN A 85 27.19 -13.75 -0.24
C ASN A 85 27.41 -13.58 -1.75
N PRO A 86 28.62 -13.17 -2.19
CA PRO A 86 28.90 -12.90 -3.60
C PRO A 86 28.73 -14.10 -4.54
N SER A 87 28.76 -15.33 -4.02
CA SER A 87 28.52 -16.55 -4.81
C SER A 87 27.11 -16.63 -5.39
N LEU A 88 26.16 -15.86 -4.86
CA LEU A 88 24.77 -15.78 -5.33
C LEU A 88 24.55 -14.75 -6.45
N ILE A 89 25.62 -14.10 -6.95
CA ILE A 89 25.52 -13.19 -8.10
C ILE A 89 24.94 -13.95 -9.30
N ASN A 90 23.97 -13.34 -9.97
CA ASN A 90 23.21 -13.91 -11.10
C ASN A 90 22.40 -15.18 -10.78
N GLN A 91 22.26 -15.54 -9.50
CA GLN A 91 21.38 -16.63 -9.08
C GLN A 91 20.04 -16.06 -8.62
N MET A 92 18.96 -16.59 -9.17
CA MET A 92 17.63 -16.27 -8.68
C MET A 92 17.41 -16.97 -7.33
N PRO A 93 16.91 -16.27 -6.28
CA PRO A 93 16.58 -16.92 -5.02
C PRO A 93 15.54 -18.02 -5.24
N SER A 94 15.64 -19.12 -4.50
CA SER A 94 14.63 -20.19 -4.54
C SER A 94 13.26 -19.65 -4.10
N PRO A 95 12.13 -20.24 -4.54
CA PRO A 95 10.79 -19.76 -4.15
C PRO A 95 10.59 -19.63 -2.63
N MET A 96 11.18 -20.54 -1.84
CA MET A 96 11.15 -20.45 -0.38
C MET A 96 11.94 -19.25 0.15
N ALA A 97 13.11 -18.98 -0.44
CA ALA A 97 13.91 -17.82 -0.07
C ALA A 97 13.23 -16.51 -0.47
N GLN A 98 12.58 -16.46 -1.64
CA GLN A 98 11.77 -15.31 -2.06
C GLN A 98 10.64 -15.03 -1.06
N ARG A 99 9.96 -16.08 -0.58
CA ARG A 99 8.93 -15.95 0.45
C ARG A 99 9.48 -15.35 1.75
N GLN A 100 10.63 -15.83 2.22
CA GLN A 100 11.28 -15.26 3.41
C GLN A 100 11.65 -13.78 3.22
N MET A 101 12.07 -13.40 2.02
CA MET A 101 12.38 -12.00 1.69
C MET A 101 11.14 -11.11 1.70
N VAL A 102 10.00 -11.61 1.22
CA VAL A 102 8.73 -10.90 1.32
C VAL A 102 8.26 -10.80 2.78
N GLU A 103 8.36 -11.87 3.56
CA GLU A 103 8.04 -11.88 5.00
C GLU A 103 8.91 -10.88 5.78
N HIS A 104 10.20 -10.82 5.49
CA HIS A 104 11.11 -9.81 6.01
C HIS A 104 10.63 -8.39 5.67
N CYS A 105 10.25 -8.15 4.41
CA CYS A 105 9.78 -6.83 3.99
C CYS A 105 8.44 -6.43 4.58
N PHE A 106 7.55 -7.38 4.89
CA PHE A 106 6.37 -7.10 5.68
C PHE A 106 6.72 -6.66 7.11
N CYS A 107 7.70 -7.30 7.76
CA CYS A 107 8.19 -6.85 9.07
C CYS A 107 8.72 -5.41 9.01
N VAL A 108 9.56 -5.10 8.02
CA VAL A 108 10.12 -3.75 7.83
C VAL A 108 9.00 -2.74 7.61
N MET A 109 8.07 -3.04 6.71
CA MET A 109 6.90 -2.18 6.43
C MET A 109 6.10 -1.90 7.70
N ASP A 110 5.80 -2.92 8.50
CA ASP A 110 5.00 -2.75 9.71
C ASP A 110 5.73 -1.96 10.79
N LYS A 111 7.05 -2.08 10.92
CA LYS A 111 7.85 -1.19 11.78
C LYS A 111 7.78 0.26 11.29
N ILE A 112 7.96 0.50 9.99
CA ILE A 112 7.85 1.85 9.40
C ILE A 112 6.46 2.47 9.68
N ARG A 113 5.39 1.70 9.53
CA ARG A 113 4.02 2.16 9.77
C ARG A 113 3.75 2.52 11.22
N LYS A 114 4.41 1.84 12.17
CA LYS A 114 4.30 2.12 13.60
C LYS A 114 5.05 3.38 13.99
N GLU A 115 6.17 3.66 13.35
CA GLU A 115 7.04 4.78 13.72
C GLU A 115 6.69 6.09 13.02
N ILE A 116 6.27 6.04 11.75
CA ILE A 116 6.10 7.24 10.92
C ILE A 116 4.68 7.36 10.39
N LYS A 117 4.12 8.56 10.47
CA LYS A 117 2.82 8.88 9.88
C LYS A 117 2.93 8.91 8.35
N TYR A 118 1.91 8.40 7.67
CA TYR A 118 1.86 8.36 6.20
C TYR A 118 2.32 9.66 5.49
N ARG A 119 1.79 10.83 5.90
CA ARG A 119 2.16 12.11 5.26
C ARG A 119 3.63 12.47 5.41
N GLU A 120 4.26 12.05 6.50
CA GLU A 120 5.68 12.27 6.74
C GLU A 120 6.51 11.27 5.94
N TYR A 121 6.07 10.01 5.88
CA TYR A 121 6.69 8.98 5.05
C TYR A 121 6.78 9.40 3.59
N ILE A 122 5.68 9.84 2.97
CA ILE A 122 5.67 10.26 1.56
C ILE A 122 6.62 11.43 1.28
N LYS A 123 6.84 12.33 2.25
CA LYS A 123 7.78 13.44 2.09
C LYS A 123 9.23 13.00 2.22
N LYS A 124 9.52 12.01 3.06
CA LYS A 124 10.88 11.55 3.36
C LYS A 124 11.35 10.43 2.43
N VAL A 125 10.44 9.59 1.93
CA VAL A 125 10.77 8.42 1.10
C VAL A 125 11.50 8.81 -0.20
N THR A 126 11.28 10.04 -0.68
CA THR A 126 11.97 10.60 -1.84
C THR A 126 13.44 10.93 -1.58
N ASP A 127 13.85 11.10 -0.32
CA ASP A 127 15.26 11.26 0.07
C ASP A 127 15.92 9.89 0.16
N GLN A 128 16.77 9.58 -0.82
CA GLN A 128 17.45 8.30 -0.92
C GLN A 128 18.36 8.01 0.28
N ASN A 129 19.02 9.02 0.85
CA ASN A 129 19.95 8.82 1.97
C ASN A 129 19.18 8.48 3.24
N TRP A 130 18.10 9.22 3.50
CA TRP A 130 17.22 8.92 4.61
C TRP A 130 16.56 7.55 4.44
N THR A 131 16.00 7.27 3.26
CA THR A 131 15.32 6.01 2.96
C THR A 131 16.26 4.82 3.12
N GLY A 132 17.45 4.86 2.52
CA GLY A 132 18.42 3.77 2.61
C GLY A 132 18.82 3.47 4.05
N ASN A 133 19.19 4.50 4.82
CA ASN A 133 19.60 4.32 6.21
C ASN A 133 18.44 3.83 7.09
N PHE A 134 17.26 4.44 6.97
CA PHE A 134 16.11 4.09 7.78
C PHE A 134 15.64 2.66 7.49
N PHE A 135 15.55 2.27 6.22
CA PHE A 135 15.16 0.90 5.84
C PHE A 135 16.21 -0.12 6.29
N MET A 136 17.50 0.16 6.16
CA MET A 136 18.54 -0.76 6.63
C MET A 136 18.51 -0.96 8.15
N VAL A 137 18.25 0.10 8.93
CA VAL A 137 18.06 -0.02 10.38
C VAL A 137 16.87 -0.92 10.71
N LYS A 138 15.71 -0.67 10.07
CA LYS A 138 14.50 -1.48 10.31
C LYS A 138 14.65 -2.92 9.81
N ALA A 139 15.36 -3.14 8.72
CA ALA A 139 15.72 -4.47 8.23
C ALA A 139 16.58 -5.22 9.25
N ALA A 140 17.65 -4.59 9.75
CA ALA A 140 18.51 -5.20 10.76
C ALA A 140 17.73 -5.55 12.05
N GLU A 141 16.85 -4.66 12.51
CA GLU A 141 15.95 -4.95 13.64
C GLU A 141 15.04 -6.16 13.37
N CYS A 142 14.47 -6.27 12.16
CA CYS A 142 13.63 -7.41 11.79
C CYS A 142 14.39 -8.74 11.75
N VAL A 143 15.67 -8.73 11.35
CA VAL A 143 16.51 -9.95 11.42
C VAL A 143 16.86 -10.28 12.87
N ALA A 144 17.20 -9.27 13.68
CA ALA A 144 17.64 -9.47 15.07
C ALA A 144 16.50 -9.88 16.02
N GLU A 145 15.33 -9.23 15.92
CA GLU A 145 14.20 -9.45 16.85
C GLU A 145 13.30 -10.62 16.43
N TYR A 146 13.09 -10.79 15.12
CA TYR A 146 12.11 -11.72 14.56
C TYR A 146 12.73 -12.85 13.74
N GLU A 147 14.07 -12.93 13.68
CA GLU A 147 14.81 -13.97 12.93
C GLU A 147 14.35 -14.11 11.47
N THR A 148 13.98 -12.98 10.86
CA THR A 148 13.61 -12.95 9.44
C THR A 148 14.83 -13.24 8.55
N LEU A 149 14.61 -13.82 7.36
CA LEU A 149 15.65 -14.30 6.44
C LEU A 149 16.55 -15.44 6.98
N PRO A 150 15.99 -16.49 7.60
CA PRO A 150 16.77 -17.55 8.22
C PRO A 150 17.65 -18.33 7.23
N SER A 151 17.31 -18.34 5.94
CA SER A 151 18.14 -18.99 4.91
C SER A 151 19.39 -18.20 4.52
N PHE A 152 19.48 -16.92 4.87
CA PHE A 152 20.62 -16.06 4.51
C PHE A 152 21.43 -15.62 5.73
N PHE A 153 20.77 -15.44 6.86
CA PHE A 153 21.40 -15.02 8.10
C PHE A 153 21.12 -16.07 9.17
N MET A 154 22.14 -16.88 9.46
CA MET A 154 22.13 -17.74 10.66
C MET A 154 22.07 -16.84 11.90
N LYS A 155 21.47 -17.33 12.99
CA LYS A 155 21.44 -16.66 14.31
C LYS A 155 22.76 -15.93 14.56
N ILE A 156 22.69 -14.60 14.67
CA ILE A 156 23.75 -13.85 15.35
C ILE A 156 23.75 -14.43 16.76
N PRO A 157 24.83 -15.10 17.22
CA PRO A 157 24.90 -15.55 18.60
C PRO A 157 24.59 -14.33 19.45
N THR A 158 23.60 -14.45 20.32
CA THR A 158 23.27 -13.41 21.29
C THR A 158 24.58 -12.92 21.90
N LEU A 159 24.84 -11.62 21.73
CA LEU A 159 25.96 -10.95 22.37
C LEU A 159 25.65 -10.94 23.87
N ASP A 160 25.90 -12.06 24.54
CA ASP A 160 25.99 -12.11 25.98
C ASP A 160 27.14 -11.16 26.35
N ASN A 161 26.78 -10.09 27.06
CA ASN A 161 27.63 -8.95 27.42
C ASN A 161 28.79 -9.34 28.36
N GLU A 162 29.69 -10.23 27.95
CA GLU A 162 30.92 -10.52 28.70
C GLU A 162 32.18 -10.78 27.87
N THR A 163 32.18 -10.67 26.54
CA THR A 163 33.45 -10.79 25.79
C THR A 163 33.67 -9.68 24.79
N LYS A 164 34.29 -8.59 25.25
CA LYS A 164 35.11 -7.72 24.40
C LYS A 164 36.24 -8.57 23.80
N LYS A 165 36.04 -9.10 22.59
CA LYS A 165 37.10 -9.44 21.63
C LYS A 165 36.48 -9.85 20.29
N GLU A 166 36.63 -8.95 19.31
CA GLU A 166 36.83 -9.23 17.88
C GLU A 166 36.12 -10.46 17.30
N ASN A 167 34.80 -10.40 17.11
CA ASN A 167 34.11 -11.35 16.22
C ASN A 167 34.16 -10.82 14.78
N LYS A 168 35.29 -11.11 14.14
CA LYS A 168 35.44 -11.10 12.69
C LYS A 168 34.39 -12.04 12.10
N LEU A 169 33.59 -11.50 11.18
CA LEU A 169 32.71 -12.22 10.26
C LEU A 169 33.39 -13.53 9.81
N ILE A 170 32.86 -14.69 10.22
CA ILE A 170 33.38 -15.99 9.80
C ILE A 170 32.88 -16.22 8.37
N ILE A 171 33.63 -15.66 7.41
CA ILE A 171 33.60 -16.09 6.02
C ILE A 171 34.31 -17.45 6.01
N LYS A 172 33.56 -18.52 5.80
CA LYS A 172 34.11 -19.87 5.64
C LYS A 172 34.92 -19.87 4.33
N PRO A 173 36.26 -20.06 4.34
CA PRO A 173 37.04 -20.11 3.10
C PRO A 173 36.78 -21.44 2.39
N GLU A 174 36.58 -21.34 1.08
CA GLU A 174 36.37 -22.41 0.12
C GLU A 174 37.62 -23.30 0.01
N GLU A 175 37.45 -24.64 0.04
CA GLU A 175 38.50 -25.57 -0.34
C GLU A 175 38.57 -25.66 -1.87
N PRO A 176 39.75 -25.57 -2.50
CA PRO A 176 39.90 -25.75 -3.93
C PRO A 176 40.10 -27.24 -4.25
N LEU A 177 39.31 -27.79 -5.17
CA LEU A 177 39.66 -29.03 -5.85
C LEU A 177 39.76 -28.77 -7.35
N GLN A 178 41.00 -28.88 -7.80
CA GLN A 178 41.48 -28.74 -9.17
C GLN A 178 40.91 -29.83 -10.09
N ASP A 179 40.50 -29.36 -11.27
CA ASP A 179 40.86 -29.86 -12.59
C ASP A 179 40.57 -31.33 -12.94
N SER A 180 39.62 -31.53 -13.86
CA SER A 180 39.68 -32.61 -14.84
C SER A 180 39.00 -32.14 -16.13
N GLN A 181 39.79 -32.22 -17.20
CA GLN A 181 39.56 -31.74 -18.57
C GLN A 181 38.41 -32.44 -19.30
N GLU A 182 37.88 -31.73 -20.31
CA GLU A 182 37.33 -32.20 -21.60
C GLU A 182 36.18 -33.23 -21.57
N GLU A 183 35.06 -33.09 -22.27
CA GLU A 183 34.89 -32.75 -23.69
C GLU A 183 33.55 -32.03 -23.96
N SER A 184 33.59 -31.07 -24.89
CA SER A 184 32.46 -30.66 -25.73
C SER A 184 32.27 -31.72 -26.82
N PRO A 185 31.05 -32.10 -27.26
CA PRO A 185 30.57 -31.47 -28.49
C PRO A 185 29.03 -31.33 -28.68
N ASP A 186 28.72 -30.37 -29.56
CA ASP A 186 27.61 -30.31 -30.52
C ASP A 186 26.17 -30.01 -30.07
N GLN A 187 25.80 -28.77 -30.36
CA GLN A 187 24.45 -28.30 -30.65
C GLN A 187 23.90 -28.98 -31.92
N PRO A 188 22.58 -29.19 -32.02
CA PRO A 188 21.87 -28.47 -33.09
C PRO A 188 20.74 -27.57 -32.57
N LYS A 189 20.51 -26.50 -33.35
CA LYS A 189 19.40 -25.54 -33.26
C LYS A 189 18.15 -26.08 -33.95
N GLU A 190 17.05 -25.37 -33.68
CA GLU A 190 15.67 -25.41 -34.24
C GLU A 190 14.66 -26.23 -33.40
N GLU A 191 13.45 -25.76 -33.09
CA GLU A 191 12.71 -24.59 -33.58
C GLU A 191 11.59 -24.18 -32.60
N SER A 192 11.16 -22.94 -32.80
CA SER A 192 10.01 -22.22 -32.26
C SER A 192 8.72 -23.04 -32.02
N GLU A 193 8.09 -22.83 -30.87
CA GLU A 193 6.71 -22.32 -30.69
C GLU A 193 6.08 -22.82 -29.38
N GLY A 194 5.68 -21.88 -28.52
CA GLY A 194 4.95 -22.20 -27.28
C GLY A 194 5.13 -21.15 -26.20
N SER A 195 4.47 -20.01 -26.36
CA SER A 195 4.30 -18.96 -25.33
C SER A 195 4.08 -19.54 -23.93
N PRO A 196 4.89 -19.18 -22.90
CA PRO A 196 4.51 -19.43 -21.53
C PRO A 196 3.42 -18.41 -21.18
N GLN A 197 2.17 -18.88 -21.30
CA GLN A 197 1.02 -18.17 -20.77
C GLN A 197 1.29 -17.80 -19.31
N THR A 198 1.11 -16.51 -19.03
CA THR A 198 1.15 -15.87 -17.73
C THR A 198 0.40 -16.66 -16.67
N ILE A 199 1.13 -17.28 -15.73
CA ILE A 199 0.57 -17.82 -14.48
C ILE A 199 0.68 -16.71 -13.43
N PHE A 200 -0.21 -15.73 -13.52
CA PHE A 200 -0.64 -14.97 -12.36
C PHE A 200 -2.04 -15.49 -12.03
N GLN A 201 -2.13 -16.41 -11.08
CA GLN A 201 -3.40 -16.80 -10.46
C GLN A 201 -3.36 -16.36 -9.00
N GLY A 202 -4.20 -15.38 -8.67
CA GLY A 202 -4.63 -15.04 -7.31
C GLY A 202 -3.72 -14.09 -6.55
#